data_AF-A0AAJ2S2P6-F1
#
_entry.id   AF-A0AAJ2S2P6-F1
#
_cell.length_a   1.000
_cell.length_b   1.000
_cell.length_c   1.000
_cell.angle_alpha   90.00
_cell.angle_beta   90.00
_cell.angle_gamma   90.00
#
_symmetry.space_group_name_H-M   'P 1'
#
loop_
_entity.id
_entity.type
_entity.pdbx_description
1 polymer ?
#
loop_
_entity_poly.entity_id
_entity_poly.type
_entity_poly.pdbx_seq_one_letter_code
_entity_poly.pdbx_strand_id
1 'polypeptide(L)'
;MNATVEWGDEPLRWQDVARVARGKAILTLSDSVWSRLAQGREIVALIVASGHVAYGVNTGLGALCNISLPEEQLSQLSRNTLLSHACGVGPLLDEAQTRAIMCAAIANYSHGKSGISPAIVEQLLAFLNQQITPQVPSQGSVGYLSHMAHIGLALMGVGDVGWQGVVVPAEQALAEAGLKPISPGAKEGLSLVNGTPCMTGLACLALDDAQRLLDWADVTGAMSFEALRGQIVAFDEEILALKASPGIQLSGARLRRLLADSALLAESVGVRTQDALSLRSMPQVHGACRDQFSHARQQVETELNACTDNPLVLGTPENWRVVSQANPHGESVAMACDVLAIAMAELGSMSERRLDRLVNPLVSGLPAFLVAKPGVNSGMMIAQYVAASLCGENKQLAQPAVLDNFVTSALQEDHLSLGTGSALKLHRLLGNLYHIIGIEYLLAAQALHFHGENKLAPGTRQSLALLRETVAPWEDDRWLAPEIGKAVNVLKHHQPGF
;
A
#
# COMPACT_ATOMS: atom_id res chain seq x y z
N MET A 1 -4.39 -3.37 -25.17
CA MET A 1 -2.97 -3.68 -24.83
C MET A 1 -2.74 -3.18 -23.42
N ASN A 2 -2.11 -3.97 -22.56
CA ASN A 2 -1.75 -3.51 -21.22
C ASN A 2 -0.73 -2.36 -21.36
N ALA A 3 -0.79 -1.37 -20.47
CA ALA A 3 0.22 -0.32 -20.43
C ALA A 3 1.61 -0.92 -20.18
N THR A 4 2.67 -0.30 -20.72
CA THR A 4 4.06 -0.69 -20.46
C THR A 4 4.70 0.26 -19.47
N VAL A 5 5.45 -0.29 -18.53
CA VAL A 5 6.33 0.41 -17.59
C VAL A 5 7.74 -0.07 -17.89
N GLU A 6 8.65 0.86 -18.19
CA GLU A 6 10.06 0.57 -18.38
C GLU A 6 10.86 1.13 -17.20
N TRP A 7 11.71 0.31 -16.60
CA TRP A 7 12.66 0.73 -15.58
C TRP A 7 14.07 0.78 -16.16
N GLY A 8 14.74 1.92 -15.96
CA GLY A 8 16.07 2.17 -16.49
C GLY A 8 16.96 2.88 -15.48
N ASP A 9 17.47 4.05 -15.86
CA ASP A 9 18.38 4.85 -15.03
C ASP A 9 17.68 5.97 -14.25
N GLU A 10 16.40 6.23 -14.55
CA GLU A 10 15.57 7.17 -13.83
C GLU A 10 15.07 6.59 -12.48
N PRO A 11 14.86 7.42 -11.45
CA PRO A 11 14.31 6.96 -10.18
C PRO A 11 12.95 6.28 -10.35
N LEU A 12 12.84 5.09 -9.77
CA LEU A 12 11.63 4.28 -9.74
C LEU A 12 10.58 4.93 -8.84
N ARG A 13 9.30 4.78 -9.21
CA ARG A 13 8.18 5.39 -8.48
C ARG A 13 7.22 4.33 -7.99
N TRP A 14 6.64 4.52 -6.81
CA TRP A 14 5.68 3.57 -6.24
C TRP A 14 4.42 3.40 -7.13
N GLN A 15 4.05 4.41 -7.91
CA GLN A 15 2.93 4.32 -8.86
C GLN A 15 3.21 3.28 -9.94
N ASP A 16 4.46 3.08 -10.35
CA ASP A 16 4.84 2.07 -11.34
C ASP A 16 4.61 0.68 -10.79
N VAL A 17 4.99 0.46 -9.52
CA VAL A 17 4.69 -0.77 -8.79
C VAL A 17 3.17 -1.01 -8.75
N ALA A 18 2.37 -0.01 -8.39
CA ALA A 18 0.91 -0.13 -8.38
C ALA A 18 0.32 -0.43 -9.77
N ARG A 19 0.83 0.21 -10.84
CA ARG A 19 0.41 -0.04 -12.24
C ARG A 19 0.71 -1.47 -12.68
N VAL A 20 1.84 -2.05 -12.28
CA VAL A 20 2.19 -3.44 -12.60
C VAL A 20 1.43 -4.43 -11.73
N ALA A 21 1.36 -4.18 -10.43
CA ALA A 21 0.78 -5.08 -9.44
C ALA A 21 -0.75 -5.15 -9.53
N ARG A 22 -1.44 -4.00 -9.61
CA ARG A 22 -2.91 -3.91 -9.71
C ARG A 22 -3.38 -3.78 -11.16
N GLY A 23 -2.75 -2.88 -11.92
CA GLY A 23 -3.13 -2.56 -13.30
C GLY A 23 -2.65 -3.56 -14.34
N LYS A 24 -1.85 -4.57 -13.94
CA LYS A 24 -1.33 -5.63 -14.82
C LYS A 24 -0.52 -5.09 -16.00
N ALA A 25 0.09 -3.91 -15.83
CA ALA A 25 1.02 -3.34 -16.79
C ALA A 25 2.20 -4.29 -17.03
N ILE A 26 2.71 -4.30 -18.26
CA ILE A 26 3.91 -5.05 -18.63
C ILE A 26 5.12 -4.28 -18.08
N LEU A 27 5.98 -4.96 -17.33
CA LEU A 27 7.24 -4.42 -16.85
C LEU A 27 8.39 -4.86 -17.77
N THR A 28 9.20 -3.89 -18.22
CA THR A 28 10.44 -4.11 -18.98
C THR A 28 11.60 -3.40 -18.29
N LEU A 29 12.82 -3.86 -18.57
CA LEU A 29 14.07 -3.25 -18.08
C LEU A 29 14.91 -2.77 -19.26
N SER A 30 15.57 -1.62 -19.12
CA SER A 30 16.50 -1.09 -20.13
C SER A 30 17.76 -1.94 -20.27
N ASP A 31 18.47 -1.79 -21.40
CA ASP A 31 19.76 -2.44 -21.63
C ASP A 31 20.81 -2.09 -20.57
N SER A 32 20.77 -0.87 -20.02
CA SER A 32 21.67 -0.45 -18.95
C SER A 32 21.46 -1.24 -17.64
N VAL A 33 20.21 -1.59 -17.32
CA VAL A 33 19.89 -2.45 -16.17
C VAL A 33 20.44 -3.87 -16.39
N TRP A 34 20.23 -4.44 -17.56
CA TRP A 34 20.73 -5.77 -17.90
C TRP A 34 22.27 -5.84 -17.86
N SER A 35 22.94 -4.80 -18.35
CA SER A 35 24.41 -4.70 -18.28
C SER A 35 24.91 -4.69 -16.82
N ARG A 36 24.22 -3.99 -15.91
CA ARG A 36 24.59 -3.99 -14.48
C ARG A 36 24.41 -5.35 -13.82
N LEU A 37 23.30 -6.04 -14.12
CA LEU A 37 23.03 -7.39 -13.63
C LEU A 37 24.12 -8.38 -14.07
N ALA A 38 24.47 -8.34 -15.36
CA ALA A 38 25.51 -9.20 -15.93
C ALA A 38 26.88 -8.96 -15.24
N GLN A 39 27.27 -7.70 -15.06
CA GLN A 39 28.53 -7.36 -14.39
C GLN A 39 28.56 -7.84 -12.93
N GLY A 40 27.47 -7.65 -12.19
CA GLY A 40 27.37 -8.14 -10.80
C GLY A 40 27.50 -9.66 -10.72
N ARG A 41 26.89 -10.39 -11.68
CA ARG A 41 26.98 -11.85 -11.75
C ARG A 41 28.37 -12.34 -12.13
N GLU A 42 29.05 -11.66 -13.05
CA GLU A 42 30.42 -11.98 -13.46
C GLU A 42 31.39 -11.93 -12.27
N ILE A 43 31.27 -10.91 -11.41
CA ILE A 43 32.09 -10.81 -10.20
C ILE A 43 31.86 -12.02 -9.27
N VAL A 44 30.61 -12.44 -9.06
CA VAL A 44 30.30 -13.65 -8.27
C VAL A 44 30.95 -14.89 -8.87
N ALA A 45 30.89 -15.06 -10.19
CA ALA A 45 31.53 -16.19 -10.86
C ALA A 45 33.06 -16.19 -10.68
N LEU A 46 33.70 -15.02 -10.77
CA LEU A 46 35.15 -14.87 -10.53
C LEU A 46 35.55 -15.19 -9.08
N ILE A 47 34.73 -14.81 -8.10
CA ILE A 47 34.96 -15.14 -6.68
C ILE A 47 34.93 -16.65 -6.47
N VAL A 48 33.91 -17.32 -7.01
CA VAL A 48 33.77 -18.78 -6.91
C VAL A 48 34.94 -19.49 -7.60
N ALA A 49 35.29 -19.08 -8.82
CA ALA A 49 36.39 -19.67 -9.58
C ALA A 49 37.78 -19.47 -8.94
N SER A 50 38.01 -18.31 -8.30
CA SER A 50 39.30 -17.99 -7.69
C SER A 50 39.48 -18.55 -6.27
N GLY A 51 38.40 -19.00 -5.62
CA GLY A 51 38.44 -19.54 -4.24
C GLY A 51 38.63 -18.49 -3.14
N HIS A 52 38.57 -17.19 -3.46
CA HIS A 52 38.64 -16.12 -2.45
C HIS A 52 37.42 -16.18 -1.51
N VAL A 53 37.65 -16.24 -0.20
CA VAL A 53 36.58 -16.35 0.80
C VAL A 53 35.73 -15.07 0.81
N ALA A 54 34.44 -15.20 0.55
CA ALA A 54 33.47 -14.11 0.58
C ALA A 54 32.13 -14.60 1.19
N TYR A 55 31.68 -13.90 2.23
CA TYR A 55 30.46 -14.22 2.99
C TYR A 55 29.26 -14.46 2.06
N GLY A 56 28.52 -15.56 2.26
CA GLY A 56 27.30 -15.85 1.50
C GLY A 56 27.48 -16.02 -0.02
N VAL A 57 28.71 -15.95 -0.53
CA VAL A 57 29.06 -16.22 -1.93
C VAL A 57 29.62 -17.63 -2.04
N ASN A 58 30.72 -17.93 -1.34
CA ASN A 58 31.33 -19.26 -1.27
C ASN A 58 31.46 -19.80 0.17
N THR A 59 30.77 -19.17 1.13
CA THR A 59 30.69 -19.65 2.51
C THR A 59 29.26 -19.94 2.97
N GLY A 60 29.11 -20.60 4.12
CA GLY A 60 27.82 -20.78 4.80
C GLY A 60 27.18 -19.47 5.28
N LEU A 61 25.93 -19.53 5.75
CA LEU A 61 25.14 -18.38 6.21
C LEU A 61 25.10 -18.27 7.74
N GLY A 62 24.87 -17.07 8.26
CA GLY A 62 24.73 -16.82 9.70
C GLY A 62 25.94 -17.32 10.51
N ALA A 63 25.71 -18.19 11.49
CA ALA A 63 26.76 -18.77 12.33
C ALA A 63 27.79 -19.63 11.56
N LEU A 64 27.52 -20.00 10.30
CA LEU A 64 28.39 -20.83 9.46
C LEU A 64 29.25 -20.00 8.48
N CYS A 65 29.33 -18.68 8.68
CA CYS A 65 29.97 -17.72 7.77
C CYS A 65 31.45 -17.97 7.44
N ASN A 66 32.15 -18.78 8.25
CA ASN A 66 33.59 -19.09 8.11
C ASN A 66 33.90 -20.41 7.38
N ILE A 67 32.89 -21.16 6.92
CA ILE A 67 33.07 -22.46 6.26
C ILE A 67 33.00 -22.27 4.74
N SER A 68 34.07 -22.56 4.01
CA SER A 68 34.12 -22.53 2.53
C SER A 68 33.50 -23.79 1.92
N LEU A 69 32.77 -23.64 0.81
CA LEU A 69 32.00 -24.71 0.18
C LEU A 69 32.36 -24.89 -1.32
N PRO A 70 32.45 -26.13 -1.83
CA PRO A 70 32.50 -26.42 -3.26
C PRO A 70 31.25 -25.97 -4.02
N GLU A 71 31.36 -25.73 -5.32
CA GLU A 71 30.28 -25.18 -6.17
C GLU A 71 28.96 -25.97 -6.10
N GLU A 72 29.01 -27.31 -6.14
CA GLU A 72 27.81 -28.16 -6.01
C GLU A 72 27.10 -27.94 -4.66
N GLN A 73 27.88 -27.72 -3.59
CA GLN A 73 27.33 -27.41 -2.27
C GLN A 73 26.77 -25.98 -2.20
N LEU A 74 27.24 -25.05 -3.04
CA LEU A 74 26.68 -23.68 -3.13
C LEU A 74 25.28 -23.67 -3.75
N SER A 75 25.06 -24.45 -4.82
CA SER A 75 23.71 -24.60 -5.38
C SER A 75 22.77 -25.30 -4.41
N GLN A 76 23.25 -26.38 -3.76
CA GLN A 76 22.48 -27.06 -2.72
C GLN A 76 22.15 -26.14 -1.54
N LEU A 77 23.10 -25.29 -1.11
CA LEU A 77 22.88 -24.29 -0.07
C LEU A 77 21.78 -23.30 -0.48
N SER A 78 21.86 -22.72 -1.68
CA SER A 78 20.85 -21.78 -2.16
C SER A 78 19.45 -22.41 -2.22
N ARG A 79 19.34 -23.65 -2.71
CA ARG A 79 18.07 -24.41 -2.69
C ARG A 79 17.57 -24.64 -1.27
N ASN A 80 18.45 -25.06 -0.35
CA ASN A 80 18.07 -25.34 1.03
C ASN A 80 17.65 -24.07 1.77
N THR A 81 18.30 -22.93 1.50
CA THR A 81 17.90 -21.63 2.05
C THR A 81 16.46 -21.31 1.66
N LEU A 82 16.08 -21.45 0.39
CA LEU A 82 14.69 -21.19 -0.03
C LEU A 82 13.70 -22.12 0.69
N LEU A 83 14.01 -23.42 0.78
CA LEU A 83 13.14 -24.39 1.45
C LEU A 83 12.98 -24.13 2.96
N SER A 84 14.08 -23.82 3.66
CA SER A 84 14.03 -23.63 5.10
C SER A 84 13.43 -22.29 5.51
N HIS A 85 13.52 -21.27 4.65
CA HIS A 85 13.03 -19.92 4.94
C HIS A 85 11.59 -19.70 4.49
N ALA A 86 11.05 -20.54 3.61
CA ALA A 86 9.64 -20.50 3.20
C ALA A 86 8.69 -21.05 4.29
N CYS A 87 8.74 -20.45 5.47
CA CYS A 87 8.03 -20.89 6.68
C CYS A 87 6.85 -19.98 7.07
N GLY A 88 6.46 -19.04 6.20
CA GLY A 88 5.31 -18.17 6.41
C GLY A 88 3.99 -18.92 6.64
N VAL A 89 3.07 -18.31 7.38
CA VAL A 89 1.79 -18.91 7.79
C VAL A 89 0.62 -17.92 7.64
N GLY A 90 -0.60 -18.40 7.94
CA GLY A 90 -1.81 -17.57 7.95
C GLY A 90 -2.47 -17.45 6.58
N PRO A 91 -3.42 -16.50 6.41
CA PRO A 91 -4.08 -16.28 5.13
C PRO A 91 -3.06 -15.83 4.09
N LEU A 92 -3.35 -16.12 2.83
CA LEU A 92 -2.50 -15.74 1.71
C LEU A 92 -2.54 -14.21 1.50
N LEU A 93 -1.42 -13.65 1.04
CA LEU A 93 -1.39 -12.33 0.43
C LEU A 93 -2.31 -12.32 -0.79
N ASP A 94 -2.93 -11.17 -1.07
CA ASP A 94 -3.67 -11.01 -2.32
C ASP A 94 -2.72 -10.95 -3.54
N GLU A 95 -3.29 -11.09 -4.74
CA GLU A 95 -2.53 -11.13 -5.99
C GLU A 95 -1.66 -9.87 -6.17
N ALA A 96 -2.21 -8.69 -5.88
CA ALA A 96 -1.49 -7.43 -6.06
C ALA A 96 -0.34 -7.32 -5.06
N GLN A 97 -0.54 -7.74 -3.81
CA GLN A 97 0.48 -7.75 -2.77
C GLN A 97 1.68 -8.60 -3.18
N THR A 98 1.48 -9.87 -3.57
CA THR A 98 2.59 -10.72 -4.02
C THR A 98 3.30 -10.14 -5.24
N ARG A 99 2.54 -9.63 -6.22
CA ARG A 99 3.12 -8.99 -7.41
C ARG A 99 3.95 -7.74 -7.07
N ALA A 100 3.51 -6.94 -6.11
CA ALA A 100 4.26 -5.75 -5.67
C ALA A 100 5.57 -6.12 -4.97
N ILE A 101 5.59 -7.23 -4.21
CA ILE A 101 6.83 -7.77 -3.62
C ILE A 101 7.82 -8.17 -4.73
N MET A 102 7.34 -8.84 -5.78
CA MET A 102 8.18 -9.18 -6.93
C MET A 102 8.70 -7.95 -7.66
N CYS A 103 7.88 -6.92 -7.86
CA CYS A 103 8.32 -5.63 -8.42
C CYS A 103 9.46 -5.02 -7.60
N ALA A 104 9.29 -4.95 -6.27
CA ALA A 104 10.33 -4.40 -5.38
C ALA A 104 11.61 -5.26 -5.37
N ALA A 105 11.49 -6.58 -5.57
CA ALA A 105 12.66 -7.45 -5.71
C ALA A 105 13.42 -7.16 -7.01
N ILE A 106 12.71 -7.03 -8.13
CA ILE A 106 13.31 -6.63 -9.42
C ILE A 106 13.98 -5.25 -9.31
N ALA A 107 13.35 -4.29 -8.62
CA ALA A 107 13.94 -2.98 -8.36
C ALA A 107 15.28 -3.10 -7.61
N ASN A 108 15.31 -3.84 -6.49
CA ASN A 108 16.53 -4.11 -5.73
C ASN A 108 17.64 -4.74 -6.60
N TYR A 109 17.29 -5.74 -7.43
CA TYR A 109 18.26 -6.41 -8.30
C TYR A 109 18.76 -5.52 -9.44
N SER A 110 17.94 -4.58 -9.92
CA SER A 110 18.26 -3.70 -11.06
C SER A 110 19.47 -2.78 -10.84
N HIS A 111 19.92 -2.63 -9.59
CA HIS A 111 21.17 -1.94 -9.26
C HIS A 111 22.43 -2.74 -9.61
N GLY A 112 22.31 -4.06 -9.85
CA GLY A 112 23.42 -4.96 -10.19
C GLY A 112 24.38 -5.24 -9.04
N LYS A 113 24.01 -4.91 -7.80
CA LYS A 113 24.89 -5.07 -6.62
C LYS A 113 24.63 -6.35 -5.83
N SER A 114 23.55 -7.06 -6.13
CA SER A 114 23.20 -8.35 -5.51
C SER A 114 24.03 -9.52 -6.06
N GLY A 115 24.51 -9.46 -7.30
CA GLY A 115 25.19 -10.61 -7.93
C GLY A 115 24.27 -11.79 -8.29
N ILE A 116 22.96 -11.55 -8.32
CA ILE A 116 21.94 -12.51 -8.79
C ILE A 116 22.03 -12.67 -10.31
N SER A 117 21.70 -13.84 -10.86
CA SER A 117 21.73 -14.03 -12.31
C SER A 117 20.63 -13.25 -13.04
N PRO A 118 20.91 -12.78 -14.27
CA PRO A 118 19.89 -12.21 -15.15
C PRO A 118 18.70 -13.15 -15.37
N ALA A 119 18.93 -14.46 -15.46
CA ALA A 119 17.88 -15.47 -15.70
C ALA A 119 16.80 -15.47 -14.59
N ILE A 120 17.18 -15.27 -13.32
CA ILE A 120 16.19 -15.17 -12.23
C ILE A 120 15.35 -13.89 -12.38
N VAL A 121 15.97 -12.78 -12.76
CA VAL A 121 15.26 -11.50 -13.00
C VAL A 121 14.31 -11.61 -14.20
N GLU A 122 14.76 -12.24 -15.29
CA GLU A 122 13.93 -12.56 -16.46
C GLU A 122 12.70 -13.39 -16.07
N GLN A 123 12.87 -14.36 -15.17
CA GLN A 123 11.76 -15.21 -14.74
C GLN A 123 10.77 -14.49 -13.82
N LEU A 124 11.25 -13.62 -12.93
CA LEU A 124 10.38 -12.73 -12.15
C LEU A 124 9.56 -11.79 -13.06
N LEU A 125 10.20 -11.22 -14.10
CA LEU A 125 9.51 -10.43 -15.12
C LEU A 125 8.47 -11.29 -15.88
N ALA A 126 8.82 -12.53 -16.24
CA ALA A 126 7.90 -13.44 -16.90
C ALA A 126 6.69 -13.77 -16.01
N PHE A 127 6.87 -14.02 -14.71
CA PHE A 127 5.76 -14.23 -13.78
C PHE A 127 4.84 -13.00 -13.72
N LEU A 128 5.42 -11.79 -13.60
CA LEU A 128 4.64 -10.55 -13.59
C LEU A 128 3.87 -10.35 -14.90
N ASN A 129 4.53 -10.51 -16.05
CA ASN A 129 3.98 -10.21 -17.36
C ASN A 129 2.98 -11.28 -17.84
N GLN A 130 3.18 -12.54 -17.46
CA GLN A 130 2.26 -13.67 -17.74
C GLN A 130 1.22 -13.90 -16.64
N GLN A 131 1.19 -13.04 -15.61
CA GLN A 131 0.21 -13.08 -14.52
C GLN A 131 0.26 -14.39 -13.69
N ILE A 132 1.45 -14.98 -13.54
CA ILE A 132 1.71 -16.12 -12.66
C ILE A 132 2.07 -15.56 -11.28
N THR A 133 1.21 -15.80 -10.28
CA THR A 133 1.37 -15.18 -8.96
C THR A 133 1.54 -16.23 -7.87
N PRO A 134 2.71 -16.31 -7.21
CA PRO A 134 2.94 -17.26 -6.11
C PRO A 134 1.91 -17.16 -4.98
N GLN A 135 1.51 -18.30 -4.42
CA GLN A 135 0.66 -18.34 -3.23
C GLN A 135 1.54 -18.15 -1.98
N VAL A 136 1.57 -16.92 -1.46
CA VAL A 136 2.46 -16.54 -0.34
C VAL A 136 1.64 -16.30 0.93
N PRO A 137 1.89 -17.03 2.03
CA PRO A 137 1.27 -16.72 3.32
C PRO A 137 1.66 -15.34 3.85
N SER A 138 0.71 -14.63 4.47
CA SER A 138 0.91 -13.23 4.88
C SER A 138 1.75 -13.07 6.15
N GLN A 139 1.82 -14.05 7.05
CA GLN A 139 2.41 -13.89 8.38
C GLN A 139 3.73 -14.66 8.55
N GLY A 140 4.53 -14.27 9.55
CA GLY A 140 5.77 -14.97 9.93
C GLY A 140 7.07 -14.25 9.54
N SER A 141 7.00 -13.10 8.87
CA SER A 141 8.17 -12.26 8.59
C SER A 141 8.40 -11.21 9.67
N VAL A 142 9.66 -11.04 10.06
CA VAL A 142 10.14 -9.94 10.91
C VAL A 142 10.68 -8.76 10.11
N GLY A 143 10.53 -8.78 8.78
CA GLY A 143 10.94 -7.72 7.86
C GLY A 143 11.59 -8.23 6.57
N TYR A 144 12.06 -9.48 6.54
CA TYR A 144 12.76 -10.08 5.41
C TYR A 144 12.62 -11.62 5.42
N LEU A 145 13.21 -12.30 4.44
CA LEU A 145 13.27 -13.76 4.28
C LEU A 145 12.00 -14.43 3.76
N SER A 146 10.97 -14.55 4.61
CA SER A 146 9.93 -15.57 4.46
C SER A 146 9.13 -15.46 3.16
N HIS A 147 8.62 -14.27 2.86
CA HIS A 147 7.79 -14.03 1.68
C HIS A 147 8.54 -14.24 0.36
N MET A 148 9.78 -13.77 0.28
CA MET A 148 10.60 -13.99 -0.91
C MET A 148 11.10 -15.43 -1.03
N ALA A 149 11.25 -16.15 0.08
CA ALA A 149 11.54 -17.59 0.03
C ALA A 149 10.40 -18.36 -0.65
N HIS A 150 9.14 -18.06 -0.29
CA HIS A 150 7.96 -18.63 -0.97
C HIS A 150 7.92 -18.29 -2.46
N ILE A 151 8.22 -17.03 -2.84
CA ILE A 151 8.32 -16.63 -4.25
C ILE A 151 9.45 -17.40 -4.95
N GLY A 152 10.62 -17.52 -4.32
CA GLY A 152 11.76 -18.26 -4.84
C GLY A 152 11.47 -19.75 -5.04
N LEU A 153 10.69 -20.38 -4.16
CA LEU A 153 10.21 -21.75 -4.36
C LEU A 153 9.32 -21.86 -5.60
N ALA A 154 8.41 -20.92 -5.83
CA ALA A 154 7.58 -20.93 -7.04
C ALA A 154 8.42 -20.79 -8.33
N LEU A 155 9.49 -20.00 -8.31
CA LEU A 155 10.45 -19.93 -9.43
C LEU A 155 11.16 -21.27 -9.69
N MET A 156 11.35 -22.08 -8.64
CA MET A 156 11.88 -23.45 -8.71
C MET A 156 10.83 -24.50 -9.08
N GLY A 157 9.57 -24.10 -9.35
CA GLY A 157 8.47 -25.01 -9.61
C GLY A 157 7.91 -25.70 -8.35
N VAL A 158 8.23 -25.20 -7.16
CA VAL A 158 7.75 -25.74 -5.88
C VAL A 158 6.63 -24.87 -5.32
N GLY A 159 5.59 -25.51 -4.79
CA GLY A 159 4.42 -24.83 -4.24
C GLY A 159 3.36 -24.52 -5.29
N ASP A 160 2.44 -23.61 -4.96
CA ASP A 160 1.29 -23.28 -5.79
C ASP A 160 1.36 -21.83 -6.30
N VAL A 161 0.75 -21.59 -7.46
CA VAL A 161 0.61 -20.26 -8.07
C VAL A 161 -0.83 -20.04 -8.51
N GLY A 162 -1.30 -18.81 -8.44
CA GLY A 162 -2.50 -18.37 -9.12
C GLY A 162 -2.16 -18.03 -10.56
N TRP A 163 -2.86 -18.64 -11.51
CA TRP A 163 -2.68 -18.40 -12.94
C TRP A 163 -3.99 -18.63 -13.69
N GLN A 164 -4.34 -17.73 -14.60
CA GLN A 164 -5.58 -17.80 -15.40
C GLN A 164 -6.87 -17.97 -14.57
N GLY A 165 -6.90 -17.40 -13.36
CA GLY A 165 -8.07 -17.43 -12.47
C GLY A 165 -8.21 -18.69 -11.63
N VAL A 166 -7.25 -19.63 -11.69
CA VAL A 166 -7.22 -20.85 -10.87
C VAL A 166 -5.89 -20.96 -10.10
N VAL A 167 -5.87 -21.78 -9.05
CA VAL A 167 -4.63 -22.15 -8.35
C VAL A 167 -4.14 -23.48 -8.90
N VAL A 168 -2.88 -23.53 -9.32
CA VAL A 168 -2.22 -24.71 -9.90
C VAL A 168 -0.82 -24.89 -9.32
N PRO A 169 -0.24 -26.10 -9.37
CA PRO A 169 1.15 -26.31 -9.01
C PRO A 169 2.09 -25.42 -9.85
N ALA A 170 3.12 -24.85 -9.21
CA ALA A 170 4.09 -23.98 -9.87
C ALA A 170 4.80 -24.65 -11.04
N GLU A 171 5.18 -25.94 -10.91
CA GLU A 171 5.77 -26.74 -11.98
C GLU A 171 4.86 -26.81 -13.22
N GLN A 172 3.56 -27.01 -13.02
CA GLN A 172 2.58 -27.06 -14.11
C GLN A 172 2.50 -25.70 -14.82
N ALA A 173 2.35 -24.61 -14.06
CA ALA A 173 2.27 -23.27 -14.63
C ALA A 173 3.53 -22.91 -15.42
N LEU A 174 4.72 -23.26 -14.90
CA LEU A 174 5.99 -23.07 -15.61
C LEU A 174 6.00 -23.80 -16.96
N ALA A 175 5.69 -25.10 -16.96
CA ALA A 175 5.70 -25.92 -18.17
C ALA A 175 4.72 -25.38 -19.23
N GLU A 176 3.49 -25.05 -18.83
CA GLU A 176 2.45 -24.54 -19.72
C GLU A 176 2.74 -23.10 -20.21
N ALA A 177 3.43 -22.29 -19.42
CA ALA A 177 3.88 -20.94 -19.77
C ALA A 177 5.15 -20.91 -20.64
N GLY A 178 5.74 -22.08 -20.96
CA GLY A 178 7.00 -22.18 -21.70
C GLY A 178 8.22 -21.71 -20.89
N LEU A 179 8.13 -21.73 -19.56
CA LEU A 179 9.19 -21.37 -18.63
C LEU A 179 9.83 -22.63 -18.03
N LYS A 180 11.08 -22.52 -17.58
CA LYS A 180 11.80 -23.62 -16.92
C LYS A 180 12.04 -23.29 -15.45
N PRO A 181 11.96 -24.25 -14.52
CA PRO A 181 12.35 -24.01 -13.13
C PRO A 181 13.78 -23.49 -13.02
N ILE A 182 14.01 -22.51 -12.14
CA ILE A 182 15.37 -22.03 -11.84
C ILE A 182 16.14 -23.07 -11.04
N SER A 183 17.47 -23.10 -11.22
CA SER A 183 18.41 -23.82 -10.36
C SER A 183 19.36 -22.80 -9.74
N PRO A 184 19.07 -22.28 -8.53
CA PRO A 184 19.85 -21.19 -7.96
C PRO A 184 21.28 -21.68 -7.63
N GLY A 185 22.28 -20.91 -8.07
CA GLY A 185 23.69 -21.15 -7.82
C GLY A 185 24.21 -20.37 -6.61
N ALA A 186 25.52 -20.09 -6.59
CA ALA A 186 26.18 -19.34 -5.54
C ALA A 186 25.49 -17.99 -5.26
N LYS A 187 25.26 -17.67 -3.98
CA LYS A 187 24.58 -16.48 -3.45
C LYS A 187 23.08 -16.33 -3.79
N GLU A 188 22.56 -16.97 -4.83
CA GLU A 188 21.24 -16.66 -5.37
C GLU A 188 20.08 -16.97 -4.41
N GLY A 189 20.19 -18.05 -3.61
CA GLY A 189 19.21 -18.34 -2.57
C GLY A 189 19.19 -17.25 -1.49
N LEU A 190 20.36 -16.72 -1.10
CA LEU A 190 20.45 -15.60 -0.16
C LEU A 190 19.89 -14.32 -0.77
N SER A 191 20.29 -13.97 -1.99
CA SER A 191 19.80 -12.76 -2.68
C SER A 191 18.28 -12.77 -2.92
N LEU A 192 17.68 -13.95 -3.09
CA LEU A 192 16.23 -14.07 -3.18
C LEU A 192 15.57 -13.74 -1.84
N VAL A 193 16.02 -14.31 -0.73
CA VAL A 193 15.36 -14.12 0.58
C VAL A 193 15.68 -12.79 1.25
N ASN A 194 16.85 -12.22 0.99
CA ASN A 194 17.37 -11.09 1.75
C ASN A 194 16.87 -9.74 1.25
N GLY A 195 16.79 -8.78 2.17
CA GLY A 195 16.41 -7.39 1.89
C GLY A 195 14.96 -7.04 2.20
N THR A 196 14.58 -5.81 1.84
CA THR A 196 13.28 -5.20 2.11
C THR A 196 12.19 -5.30 1.02
N PRO A 197 12.30 -6.09 -0.09
CA PRO A 197 11.25 -6.15 -1.12
C PRO A 197 9.83 -6.37 -0.61
N CYS A 198 9.68 -7.21 0.43
CA CYS A 198 8.37 -7.51 0.99
C CYS A 198 7.68 -6.26 1.53
N MET A 199 8.29 -5.58 2.50
CA MET A 199 7.68 -4.40 3.11
C MET A 199 7.59 -3.24 2.11
N THR A 200 8.58 -3.05 1.24
CA THR A 200 8.61 -1.95 0.27
C THR A 200 7.53 -2.10 -0.80
N GLY A 201 7.36 -3.31 -1.34
CA GLY A 201 6.29 -3.62 -2.30
C GLY A 201 4.89 -3.41 -1.69
N LEU A 202 4.68 -3.92 -0.47
CA LEU A 202 3.44 -3.71 0.28
C LEU A 202 3.20 -2.21 0.56
N ALA A 203 4.22 -1.47 0.98
CA ALA A 203 4.11 -0.04 1.26
C ALA A 203 3.77 0.77 0.00
N CYS A 204 4.29 0.41 -1.18
CA CYS A 204 3.90 1.05 -2.44
C CYS A 204 2.40 0.94 -2.72
N LEU A 205 1.79 -0.22 -2.47
CA LEU A 205 0.35 -0.40 -2.61
C LEU A 205 -0.45 0.35 -1.54
N ALA A 206 0.06 0.41 -0.31
CA ALA A 206 -0.57 1.17 0.76
C ALA A 206 -0.58 2.68 0.45
N LEU A 207 0.47 3.20 -0.20
CA LEU A 207 0.49 4.58 -0.69
C LEU A 207 -0.59 4.83 -1.76
N ASP A 208 -0.80 3.89 -2.68
CA ASP A 208 -1.87 4.01 -3.70
C ASP A 208 -3.25 4.13 -3.06
N ASP A 209 -3.54 3.29 -2.08
CA ASP A 209 -4.81 3.34 -1.33
C ASP A 209 -4.92 4.59 -0.46
N ALA A 210 -3.86 4.96 0.26
CA ALA A 210 -3.85 6.12 1.13
C ALA A 210 -4.07 7.42 0.34
N GLN A 211 -3.42 7.57 -0.83
CA GLN A 211 -3.63 8.72 -1.71
C GLN A 211 -5.09 8.82 -2.15
N ARG A 212 -5.67 7.70 -2.59
CA ARG A 212 -7.08 7.63 -3.02
C ARG A 212 -8.03 7.98 -1.88
N LEU A 213 -7.80 7.46 -0.68
CA LEU A 213 -8.63 7.71 0.49
C LEU A 213 -8.52 9.15 0.99
N LEU A 214 -7.33 9.76 0.94
CA LEU A 214 -7.16 11.19 1.24
C LEU A 214 -7.97 12.05 0.27
N ASP A 215 -7.95 11.72 -1.01
CA ASP A 215 -8.68 12.45 -2.03
C ASP A 215 -10.20 12.28 -1.85
N TRP A 216 -10.67 11.06 -1.60
CA TRP A 216 -12.08 10.83 -1.31
C TRP A 216 -12.54 11.46 0.00
N ALA A 217 -11.69 11.56 1.03
CA ALA A 217 -12.04 12.22 2.28
C ALA A 217 -12.35 13.71 2.09
N ASP A 218 -11.68 14.41 1.18
CA ASP A 218 -12.01 15.79 0.84
C ASP A 218 -13.38 15.89 0.15
N VAL A 219 -13.69 14.96 -0.75
CA VAL A 219 -14.99 14.92 -1.45
C VAL A 219 -16.12 14.59 -0.50
N THR A 220 -16.04 13.51 0.27
CA THR A 220 -17.09 13.13 1.22
C THR A 220 -17.21 14.17 2.33
N GLY A 221 -16.09 14.73 2.79
CA GLY A 221 -16.06 15.84 3.74
C GLY A 221 -16.77 17.09 3.21
N ALA A 222 -16.54 17.48 1.95
CA ALA A 222 -17.24 18.59 1.31
C ALA A 222 -18.75 18.31 1.18
N MET A 223 -19.14 17.10 0.76
CA MET A 223 -20.55 16.71 0.69
C MET A 223 -21.22 16.78 2.07
N SER A 224 -20.57 16.26 3.12
CA SER A 224 -21.04 16.35 4.50
C SER A 224 -21.15 17.79 4.98
N PHE A 225 -20.15 18.62 4.67
CA PHE A 225 -20.12 20.04 5.04
C PHE A 225 -21.25 20.84 4.40
N GLU A 226 -21.49 20.63 3.11
CA GLU A 226 -22.58 21.26 2.38
C GLU A 226 -23.94 20.80 2.92
N ALA A 227 -24.14 19.49 3.09
CA ALA A 227 -25.39 18.93 3.58
C ALA A 227 -25.74 19.43 5.00
N LEU A 228 -24.71 19.67 5.82
CA LEU A 228 -24.82 20.22 7.17
C LEU A 228 -24.80 21.76 7.20
N ARG A 229 -24.89 22.44 6.05
CA ARG A 229 -24.98 23.90 5.95
C ARG A 229 -23.80 24.60 6.65
N GLY A 230 -22.59 24.11 6.39
CA GLY A 230 -21.36 24.58 7.03
C GLY A 230 -21.03 26.05 6.75
N GLN A 231 -20.23 26.65 7.62
CA GLN A 231 -19.80 28.04 7.55
C GLN A 231 -18.49 28.14 6.77
N ILE A 232 -18.61 28.40 5.46
CA ILE A 232 -17.49 28.33 4.50
C ILE A 232 -16.31 29.26 4.84
N VAL A 233 -16.56 30.31 5.60
CA VAL A 233 -15.54 31.24 6.13
C VAL A 233 -14.44 30.53 6.94
N ALA A 234 -14.71 29.34 7.49
CA ALA A 234 -13.70 28.53 8.16
C ALA A 234 -12.58 28.04 7.22
N PHE A 235 -12.84 28.02 5.90
CA PHE A 235 -11.88 27.61 4.87
C PHE A 235 -11.30 28.80 4.11
N ASP A 236 -11.41 30.01 4.66
CA ASP A 236 -10.83 31.22 4.11
C ASP A 236 -9.34 31.02 3.76
N GLU A 237 -8.96 31.49 2.58
CA GLU A 237 -7.61 31.28 2.05
C GLU A 237 -6.56 32.04 2.84
N GLU A 238 -6.81 33.31 3.18
CA GLU A 238 -5.87 34.13 3.93
C GLU A 238 -5.65 33.55 5.33
N ILE A 239 -6.73 33.13 6.00
CA ILE A 239 -6.64 32.49 7.32
C ILE A 239 -5.87 31.17 7.27
N LEU A 240 -6.14 30.30 6.28
CA LEU A 240 -5.42 29.04 6.16
C LEU A 240 -3.94 29.27 5.80
N ALA A 241 -3.62 30.29 5.00
CA ALA A 241 -2.24 30.63 4.63
C ALA A 241 -1.37 31.03 5.83
N LEU A 242 -1.98 31.54 6.92
CA LEU A 242 -1.26 31.86 8.17
C LEU A 242 -0.70 30.63 8.90
N LYS A 243 -1.09 29.41 8.50
CA LYS A 243 -0.52 28.15 9.01
C LYS A 243 0.28 27.46 7.91
N ALA A 244 1.61 27.54 8.00
CA ALA A 244 2.55 27.04 7.00
C ALA A 244 2.66 25.49 6.95
N SER A 245 1.61 24.82 6.46
CA SER A 245 1.61 23.39 6.09
C SER A 245 1.11 23.22 4.65
N PRO A 246 1.89 22.58 3.75
CA PRO A 246 1.46 22.28 2.39
C PRO A 246 0.17 21.46 2.33
N GLY A 247 0.02 20.46 3.20
CA GLY A 247 -1.19 19.65 3.28
C GLY A 247 -2.43 20.47 3.63
N ILE A 248 -2.30 21.46 4.53
CA ILE A 248 -3.42 22.36 4.88
C ILE A 248 -3.82 23.22 3.69
N GLN A 249 -2.84 23.79 2.98
CA GLN A 249 -3.12 24.60 1.79
C GLN A 249 -3.84 23.79 0.71
N LEU A 250 -3.35 22.57 0.44
CA LEU A 250 -3.96 21.68 -0.54
C LEU A 250 -5.39 21.29 -0.17
N SER A 251 -5.61 20.87 1.08
CA SER A 251 -6.94 20.46 1.56
C SER A 251 -7.91 21.64 1.56
N GLY A 252 -7.47 22.82 2.01
CA GLY A 252 -8.26 24.05 1.96
C GLY A 252 -8.67 24.45 0.55
N ALA A 253 -7.72 24.45 -0.39
CA ALA A 253 -7.98 24.78 -1.79
C ALA A 253 -8.98 23.81 -2.44
N ARG A 254 -8.83 22.50 -2.19
CA ARG A 254 -9.76 21.48 -2.70
C ARG A 254 -11.15 21.62 -2.11
N LEU A 255 -11.27 21.81 -0.80
CA LEU A 255 -12.57 22.02 -0.15
C LEU A 255 -13.27 23.27 -0.68
N ARG A 256 -12.55 24.39 -0.81
CA ARG A 256 -13.11 25.62 -1.43
C ARG A 256 -13.59 25.37 -2.85
N ARG A 257 -12.81 24.65 -3.66
CA ARG A 257 -13.18 24.34 -5.06
C ARG A 257 -14.41 23.45 -5.16
N LEU A 258 -14.48 22.40 -4.33
CA LEU A 258 -15.63 21.48 -4.30
C LEU A 258 -16.93 22.17 -3.86
N LEU A 259 -16.82 23.17 -2.98
CA LEU A 259 -17.93 23.90 -2.38
C LEU A 259 -18.25 25.23 -3.09
N ALA A 260 -17.50 25.57 -4.14
CA ALA A 260 -17.70 26.80 -4.90
C ALA A 260 -19.12 26.87 -5.47
N ASP A 261 -19.70 28.07 -5.45
CA ASP A 261 -21.03 28.36 -6.00
C ASP A 261 -22.19 27.53 -5.41
N SER A 262 -22.03 27.01 -4.19
CA SER A 262 -23.13 26.38 -3.45
C SER A 262 -24.19 27.41 -3.04
N ALA A 263 -25.37 27.34 -3.66
CA ALA A 263 -26.51 28.14 -3.23
C ALA A 263 -26.97 27.77 -1.81
N LEU A 264 -26.88 26.49 -1.45
CA LEU A 264 -27.21 26.01 -0.10
C LEU A 264 -26.31 26.67 0.97
N LEU A 265 -25.00 26.75 0.73
CA LEU A 265 -24.09 27.42 1.66
C LEU A 265 -24.31 28.93 1.69
N ALA A 266 -24.56 29.56 0.54
CA ALA A 266 -24.85 31.00 0.46
C ALA A 266 -26.09 31.39 1.28
N GLU A 267 -27.17 30.58 1.21
CA GLU A 267 -28.39 30.74 2.03
C GLU A 267 -28.16 30.43 3.52
N SER A 268 -27.02 29.85 3.88
CA SER A 268 -26.71 29.36 5.22
C SER A 268 -25.64 30.18 5.96
N VAL A 269 -25.17 31.27 5.36
CA VAL A 269 -24.20 32.17 6.00
C VAL A 269 -24.79 32.74 7.29
N GLY A 270 -24.08 32.58 8.41
CA GLY A 270 -24.46 33.17 9.68
C GLY A 270 -25.55 32.43 10.45
N VAL A 271 -26.01 31.26 9.99
CA VAL A 271 -26.95 30.41 10.77
C VAL A 271 -26.35 29.93 12.09
N ARG A 272 -25.01 29.93 12.19
CA ARG A 272 -24.24 29.73 13.42
C ARG A 272 -22.89 30.45 13.31
N THR A 273 -22.31 30.81 14.46
CA THR A 273 -20.99 31.49 14.51
C THR A 273 -19.83 30.60 14.07
N GLN A 274 -19.88 29.31 14.41
CA GLN A 274 -18.86 28.33 14.04
C GLN A 274 -19.47 26.93 13.96
N ASP A 275 -18.88 26.08 13.13
CA ASP A 275 -19.21 24.64 13.11
C ASP A 275 -18.41 23.85 14.15
N ALA A 276 -18.85 22.61 14.39
CA ALA A 276 -18.07 21.63 15.14
C ALA A 276 -16.73 21.34 14.44
N LEU A 277 -15.75 20.87 15.22
CA LEU A 277 -14.38 20.63 14.73
C LEU A 277 -14.33 19.64 13.57
N SER A 278 -15.13 18.57 13.59
CA SER A 278 -15.17 17.59 12.49
C SER A 278 -15.52 18.20 11.12
N LEU A 279 -16.11 19.40 11.09
CA LEU A 279 -16.34 20.19 9.89
C LEU A 279 -15.29 21.27 9.70
N ARG A 280 -15.14 22.19 10.66
CA ARG A 280 -14.32 23.40 10.46
C ARG A 280 -12.81 23.13 10.46
N SER A 281 -12.36 22.02 11.05
CA SER A 281 -10.93 21.69 11.12
C SER A 281 -10.49 20.71 10.02
N MET A 282 -11.31 20.47 8.98
CA MET A 282 -10.98 19.55 7.89
C MET A 282 -9.64 19.89 7.21
N PRO A 283 -9.37 21.16 6.83
CA PRO A 283 -8.07 21.51 6.25
C PRO A 283 -6.90 21.11 7.13
N GLN A 284 -7.01 21.29 8.46
CA GLN A 284 -5.95 21.01 9.42
C GLN A 284 -5.71 19.51 9.60
N VAL A 285 -6.76 18.71 9.74
CA VAL A 285 -6.64 17.26 9.98
C VAL A 285 -6.31 16.52 8.68
N HIS A 286 -7.04 16.78 7.60
CA HIS A 286 -6.75 16.17 6.29
C HIS A 286 -5.34 16.61 5.82
N GLY A 287 -5.00 17.88 6.03
CA GLY A 287 -3.68 18.41 5.72
C GLY A 287 -2.55 17.75 6.50
N ALA A 288 -2.71 17.57 7.81
CA ALA A 288 -1.72 16.82 8.60
C ALA A 288 -1.55 15.38 8.11
N CYS A 289 -2.64 14.71 7.70
CA CYS A 289 -2.56 13.38 7.12
C CYS A 289 -1.81 13.37 5.78
N ARG A 290 -1.98 14.39 4.94
CA ARG A 290 -1.23 14.57 3.68
C ARG A 290 0.25 14.84 3.91
N ASP A 291 0.60 15.57 4.96
CA ASP A 291 2.00 15.79 5.34
C ASP A 291 2.66 14.45 5.74
N GLN A 292 1.97 13.61 6.53
CA GLN A 292 2.46 12.27 6.87
C GLN A 292 2.51 11.32 5.66
N PHE A 293 1.53 11.38 4.77
CA PHE A 293 1.58 10.68 3.49
C PHE A 293 2.80 11.08 2.66
N SER A 294 3.11 12.38 2.60
CA SER A 294 4.27 12.88 1.85
C SER A 294 5.59 12.40 2.45
N HIS A 295 5.68 12.32 3.78
CA HIS A 295 6.82 11.72 4.48
C HIS A 295 6.95 10.22 4.17
N ALA A 296 5.86 9.46 4.30
CA ALA A 296 5.87 8.02 4.02
C ALA A 296 6.25 7.73 2.56
N ARG A 297 5.70 8.51 1.62
CA ARG A 297 6.05 8.46 0.19
C ARG A 297 7.56 8.61 -0.01
N GLN A 298 8.19 9.59 0.64
CA GLN A 298 9.62 9.81 0.53
C GLN A 298 10.45 8.61 1.03
N GLN A 299 10.08 8.02 2.18
CA GLN A 299 10.82 6.88 2.71
C GLN A 299 10.68 5.63 1.83
N VAL A 300 9.47 5.35 1.35
CA VAL A 300 9.20 4.21 0.47
C VAL A 300 9.87 4.38 -0.90
N GLU A 301 9.83 5.58 -1.49
CA GLU A 301 10.54 5.84 -2.76
C GLU A 301 12.07 5.74 -2.59
N THR A 302 12.61 6.21 -1.45
CA THR A 302 14.04 6.04 -1.13
C THR A 302 14.40 4.55 -1.07
N GLU A 303 13.64 3.76 -0.32
CA GLU A 303 13.90 2.32 -0.16
C GLU A 303 13.71 1.54 -1.48
N LEU A 304 12.71 1.90 -2.29
CA LEU A 304 12.48 1.30 -3.60
C LEU A 304 13.67 1.49 -4.57
N ASN A 305 14.43 2.57 -4.38
CA ASN A 305 15.62 2.91 -5.16
C ASN A 305 16.93 2.55 -4.45
N ALA A 306 16.88 1.69 -3.42
CA ALA A 306 18.04 1.28 -2.63
C ALA A 306 18.49 -0.16 -2.94
N CYS A 307 19.78 -0.42 -2.69
CA CYS A 307 20.33 -1.79 -2.66
C CYS A 307 20.17 -2.36 -1.25
N THR A 308 19.22 -3.28 -1.07
CA THR A 308 18.81 -3.79 0.25
C THR A 308 19.24 -5.24 0.49
N ASP A 309 19.98 -5.86 -0.44
CA ASP A 309 20.58 -7.19 -0.28
C ASP A 309 21.86 -7.16 0.58
N ASN A 310 22.25 -8.29 1.18
CA ASN A 310 23.52 -8.49 1.87
C ASN A 310 24.11 -9.88 1.60
N PRO A 311 25.43 -9.99 1.31
CA PRO A 311 26.36 -8.89 1.07
C PRO A 311 26.19 -8.28 -0.31
N LEU A 312 26.74 -7.08 -0.47
CA LEU A 312 26.78 -6.39 -1.75
C LEU A 312 28.11 -6.58 -2.47
N VAL A 313 28.01 -6.72 -3.78
CA VAL A 313 29.13 -6.83 -4.72
C VAL A 313 29.40 -5.46 -5.32
N LEU A 314 30.63 -4.97 -5.14
CA LEU A 314 31.05 -3.63 -5.56
C LEU A 314 32.26 -3.70 -6.47
N GLY A 315 32.45 -2.67 -7.31
CA GLY A 315 33.58 -2.55 -8.21
C GLY A 315 33.31 -3.14 -9.60
N THR A 316 34.38 -3.57 -10.26
CA THR A 316 34.38 -4.18 -11.60
C THR A 316 34.97 -5.59 -11.53
N PRO A 317 34.82 -6.43 -12.57
CA PRO A 317 35.46 -7.76 -12.63
C PRO A 317 36.96 -7.76 -12.36
N GLU A 318 37.67 -6.68 -12.69
CA GLU A 318 39.12 -6.53 -12.47
C GLU A 318 39.47 -6.05 -11.05
N ASN A 319 38.56 -5.33 -10.40
CA ASN A 319 38.77 -4.76 -9.08
C ASN A 319 37.45 -4.75 -8.30
N TRP A 320 37.14 -5.87 -7.67
CA TRP A 320 35.92 -6.07 -6.92
C TRP A 320 36.16 -6.16 -5.41
N ARG A 321 35.10 -5.91 -4.65
CA ARG A 321 35.02 -6.26 -3.22
C ARG A 321 33.60 -6.70 -2.85
N VAL A 322 33.51 -7.60 -1.89
CA VAL A 322 32.25 -8.03 -1.28
C VAL A 322 32.19 -7.48 0.13
N VAL A 323 31.10 -6.79 0.47
CA VAL A 323 30.94 -6.13 1.77
C VAL A 323 29.69 -6.66 2.46
N SER A 324 29.88 -7.24 3.64
CA SER A 324 28.79 -7.58 4.56
C SER A 324 28.35 -6.34 5.34
N GLN A 325 27.05 -6.08 5.40
CA GLN A 325 26.46 -4.81 5.80
C GLN A 325 24.96 -4.99 6.19
N ALA A 326 24.27 -3.93 6.62
CA ALA A 326 22.94 -3.99 7.26
C ALA A 326 21.77 -3.30 6.51
N ASN A 327 21.90 -3.00 5.22
CA ASN A 327 20.84 -2.45 4.36
C ASN A 327 19.57 -3.32 4.26
N PRO A 328 19.57 -4.64 4.54
CA PRO A 328 18.31 -5.37 4.69
C PRO A 328 17.42 -4.89 5.84
N HIS A 329 17.91 -4.03 6.73
CA HIS A 329 17.16 -3.54 7.89
C HIS A 329 16.23 -2.37 7.52
N GLY A 330 14.96 -2.67 7.22
CA GLY A 330 13.97 -1.71 6.73
C GLY A 330 13.30 -0.78 7.77
N GLU A 331 14.05 -0.27 8.74
CA GLU A 331 13.52 0.55 9.85
C GLU A 331 12.75 1.79 9.37
N SER A 332 13.27 2.46 8.34
CA SER A 332 12.67 3.69 7.82
C SER A 332 11.29 3.44 7.20
N VAL A 333 11.14 2.34 6.45
CA VAL A 333 9.85 1.94 5.86
C VAL A 333 8.88 1.47 6.95
N ALA A 334 9.37 0.76 7.98
CA ALA A 334 8.55 0.34 9.11
C ALA A 334 7.95 1.55 9.85
N MET A 335 8.78 2.53 10.21
CA MET A 335 8.33 3.79 10.84
C MET A 335 7.37 4.57 9.94
N ALA A 336 7.67 4.66 8.64
CA ALA A 336 6.80 5.32 7.68
C ALA A 336 5.41 4.68 7.60
N CYS A 337 5.33 3.34 7.60
CA CYS A 337 4.06 2.63 7.61
C CYS A 337 3.29 2.85 8.91
N ASP A 338 3.96 2.87 10.06
CA ASP A 338 3.32 3.08 11.38
C ASP A 338 2.79 4.50 11.54
N VAL A 339 3.58 5.50 11.15
CA VAL A 339 3.14 6.90 11.18
C VAL A 339 1.99 7.15 10.20
N LEU A 340 2.05 6.54 9.01
CA LEU A 340 0.93 6.61 8.06
C LEU A 340 -0.31 5.91 8.61
N ALA A 341 -0.18 4.78 9.31
CA ALA A 341 -1.31 4.11 9.96
C ALA A 341 -2.01 5.03 10.97
N ILE A 342 -1.25 5.76 11.80
CA ILE A 342 -1.79 6.76 12.73
C ILE A 342 -2.55 7.86 11.99
N ALA A 343 -1.94 8.44 10.94
CA ALA A 343 -2.56 9.49 10.15
C ALA A 343 -3.88 9.03 9.51
N MET A 344 -3.89 7.85 8.90
CA MET A 344 -5.08 7.31 8.23
C MET A 344 -6.17 6.89 9.25
N ALA A 345 -5.81 6.47 10.47
CA ALA A 345 -6.77 6.26 11.55
C ALA A 345 -7.45 7.57 11.96
N GLU A 346 -6.71 8.67 12.06
CA GLU A 346 -7.26 9.99 12.38
C GLU A 346 -8.17 10.53 11.27
N LEU A 347 -7.83 10.29 10.01
CA LEU A 347 -8.70 10.60 8.88
C LEU A 347 -10.06 9.89 9.00
N GLY A 348 -10.04 8.60 9.33
CA GLY A 348 -11.25 7.80 9.57
C GLY A 348 -12.04 8.28 10.78
N SER A 349 -11.36 8.59 11.89
CA SER A 349 -11.96 9.16 13.10
C SER A 349 -12.71 10.46 12.79
N MET A 350 -12.12 11.35 11.99
CA MET A 350 -12.77 12.59 11.60
C MET A 350 -13.99 12.38 10.69
N SER A 351 -13.88 11.47 9.72
CA SER A 351 -15.01 11.05 8.87
C SER A 351 -16.16 10.48 9.72
N GLU A 352 -15.82 9.66 10.71
CA GLU A 352 -16.81 9.10 11.65
C GLU A 352 -17.48 10.16 12.52
N ARG A 353 -16.75 11.20 12.94
CA ARG A 353 -17.36 12.34 13.63
C ARG A 353 -18.22 13.21 12.70
N ARG A 354 -18.06 13.17 11.38
CA ARG A 354 -18.97 13.86 10.43
C ARG A 354 -20.22 13.03 10.15
N LEU A 355 -20.07 11.72 9.98
CA LEU A 355 -21.23 10.85 9.74
C LEU A 355 -22.17 10.78 10.95
N ASP A 356 -21.68 10.84 12.19
CA ASP A 356 -22.52 11.03 13.39
C ASP A 356 -23.40 12.28 13.23
N ARG A 357 -22.81 13.40 12.83
CA ARG A 357 -23.55 14.66 12.67
C ARG A 357 -24.60 14.59 11.57
N LEU A 358 -24.39 13.79 10.53
CA LEU A 358 -25.36 13.61 9.46
C LEU A 358 -26.60 12.87 9.96
N VAL A 359 -26.42 11.75 10.67
CA VAL A 359 -27.54 10.92 11.14
C VAL A 359 -28.21 11.45 12.40
N ASN A 360 -27.54 12.31 13.17
CA ASN A 360 -28.00 12.78 14.47
C ASN A 360 -29.00 13.96 14.36
N PRO A 361 -30.30 13.75 14.66
CA PRO A 361 -31.32 14.79 14.53
C PRO A 361 -31.13 15.98 15.47
N LEU A 362 -30.32 15.84 16.53
CA LEU A 362 -30.06 16.91 17.49
C LEU A 362 -29.16 18.00 16.91
N VAL A 363 -28.42 17.70 15.84
CA VAL A 363 -27.39 18.60 15.31
C VAL A 363 -27.42 18.76 13.78
N SER A 364 -28.05 17.84 13.04
CA SER A 364 -28.05 17.84 11.59
C SER A 364 -28.98 18.88 10.97
N GLY A 365 -30.14 19.12 11.60
CA GLY A 365 -31.25 19.85 10.98
C GLY A 365 -31.92 19.08 9.82
N LEU A 366 -31.66 17.78 9.72
CA LEU A 366 -32.17 16.85 8.71
C LEU A 366 -33.12 15.82 9.35
N PRO A 367 -33.90 15.07 8.55
CA PRO A 367 -34.69 13.94 9.07
C PRO A 367 -33.81 12.99 9.89
N ALA A 368 -34.32 12.55 11.04
CA ALA A 368 -33.61 11.64 11.94
C ALA A 368 -33.11 10.41 11.17
N PHE A 369 -31.81 10.12 11.30
CA PHE A 369 -31.17 8.97 10.66
C PHE A 369 -31.29 8.93 9.13
N LEU A 370 -31.57 10.08 8.51
CA LEU A 370 -31.63 10.29 7.06
C LEU A 370 -32.64 9.42 6.32
N VAL A 371 -33.79 9.14 6.92
CA VAL A 371 -34.91 8.45 6.26
C VAL A 371 -36.07 9.39 5.97
N ALA A 372 -36.69 9.23 4.79
CA ALA A 372 -37.82 10.07 4.38
C ALA A 372 -39.10 9.78 5.18
N LYS A 373 -39.33 8.51 5.57
CA LYS A 373 -40.53 8.06 6.29
C LYS A 373 -40.16 7.50 7.68
N PRO A 374 -39.92 8.35 8.71
CA PRO A 374 -39.51 7.90 10.04
C PRO A 374 -40.65 7.17 10.78
N GLY A 375 -40.29 6.35 11.77
CA GLY A 375 -41.22 5.63 12.65
C GLY A 375 -41.09 4.12 12.51
N VAL A 376 -41.62 3.57 11.41
CA VAL A 376 -41.41 2.14 11.08
C VAL A 376 -40.02 1.87 10.47
N ASN A 377 -39.37 2.91 9.93
CA ASN A 377 -38.03 2.85 9.38
C ASN A 377 -37.00 3.40 10.39
N SER A 378 -35.91 2.66 10.57
CA SER A 378 -34.73 3.06 11.35
C SER A 378 -33.76 3.94 10.55
N GLY A 379 -33.94 3.99 9.22
CA GLY A 379 -33.05 4.71 8.32
C GLY A 379 -31.64 4.15 8.34
N MET A 380 -30.67 5.05 8.35
CA MET A 380 -29.26 4.70 8.31
C MET A 380 -28.57 4.85 9.67
N MET A 381 -29.35 4.78 10.77
CA MET A 381 -28.86 4.87 12.15
C MET A 381 -27.71 3.89 12.42
N ILE A 382 -27.87 2.63 12.03
CA ILE A 382 -26.90 1.56 12.33
C ILE A 382 -25.64 1.66 11.45
N ALA A 383 -25.64 2.44 10.38
CA ALA A 383 -24.44 2.70 9.58
C ALA A 383 -23.32 3.31 10.43
N GLN A 384 -23.69 4.21 11.35
CA GLN A 384 -22.75 4.83 12.29
C GLN A 384 -22.07 3.79 13.20
N TYR A 385 -22.80 2.75 13.62
CA TYR A 385 -22.30 1.75 14.56
C TYR A 385 -21.17 0.95 13.90
N VAL A 386 -21.34 0.63 12.61
CA VAL A 386 -20.31 -0.03 11.80
C VAL A 386 -19.08 0.86 11.71
N ALA A 387 -19.23 2.14 11.34
CA ALA A 387 -18.09 3.06 11.25
C ALA A 387 -17.37 3.25 12.60
N ALA A 388 -18.12 3.39 13.70
CA ALA A 388 -17.55 3.51 15.04
C ALA A 388 -16.75 2.26 15.45
N SER A 389 -17.25 1.06 15.13
CA SER A 389 -16.54 -0.20 15.36
C SER A 389 -15.22 -0.24 14.59
N LEU A 390 -15.25 0.11 13.30
CA LEU A 390 -14.06 0.14 12.45
C LEU A 390 -13.03 1.19 12.89
N CYS A 391 -13.48 2.34 13.40
CA CYS A 391 -12.59 3.31 14.05
C CYS A 391 -11.95 2.73 15.32
N GLY A 392 -12.68 1.93 16.09
CA GLY A 392 -12.16 1.21 17.26
C GLY A 392 -11.05 0.23 16.88
N GLU A 393 -11.25 -0.55 15.81
CA GLU A 393 -10.23 -1.45 15.26
C GLU A 393 -9.01 -0.69 14.73
N ASN A 394 -9.23 0.41 13.99
CA ASN A 394 -8.13 1.21 13.43
C ASN A 394 -7.23 1.82 14.51
N LYS A 395 -7.76 2.14 15.69
CA LYS A 395 -6.95 2.58 16.85
C LYS A 395 -6.00 1.50 17.35
N GLN A 396 -6.41 0.22 17.28
CA GLN A 396 -5.55 -0.90 17.63
C GLN A 396 -4.50 -1.14 16.54
N LEU A 397 -4.89 -1.09 15.27
CA LEU A 397 -3.97 -1.26 14.13
C LEU A 397 -2.95 -0.11 14.00
N ALA A 398 -3.29 1.08 14.50
CA ALA A 398 -2.41 2.24 14.52
C ALA A 398 -1.34 2.19 15.63
N GLN A 399 -1.38 1.22 16.56
CA GLN A 399 -0.28 1.05 17.52
C GLN A 399 1.02 0.73 16.78
N PRO A 400 2.13 1.45 17.03
CA PRO A 400 3.38 1.23 16.29
C PRO A 400 3.93 -0.18 16.56
N ALA A 401 4.17 -0.95 15.50
CA ALA A 401 4.83 -2.25 15.63
C ALA A 401 6.34 -2.07 15.78
N VAL A 402 6.91 -0.97 15.27
CA VAL A 402 8.34 -0.65 15.34
C VAL A 402 8.88 -0.47 16.78
N LEU A 403 7.99 -0.36 17.78
CA LEU A 403 8.40 -0.27 19.18
C LEU A 403 8.73 -1.64 19.80
N ASP A 404 8.35 -2.74 19.15
CA ASP A 404 8.71 -4.08 19.57
C ASP A 404 10.04 -4.50 18.95
N ASN A 405 10.87 -5.21 19.72
CA ASN A 405 12.11 -5.78 19.24
C ASN A 405 12.33 -7.18 19.83
N PHE A 406 12.92 -8.08 19.04
CA PHE A 406 13.14 -9.48 19.42
C PHE A 406 14.54 -9.93 19.04
N VAL A 407 15.07 -10.88 19.80
CA VAL A 407 16.37 -11.50 19.51
C VAL A 407 16.14 -12.86 18.86
N THR A 408 16.73 -13.05 17.69
CA THR A 408 16.60 -14.24 16.86
C THR A 408 17.98 -14.76 16.46
N SER A 409 18.03 -15.96 15.87
CA SER A 409 19.26 -16.53 15.31
C SER A 409 20.43 -16.58 16.31
N ALA A 410 20.16 -17.05 17.53
CA ALA A 410 21.14 -17.24 18.61
C ALA A 410 21.98 -15.97 18.91
N LEU A 411 21.30 -14.84 19.12
CA LEU A 411 21.88 -13.52 19.43
C LEU A 411 22.50 -12.78 18.23
N GLN A 412 22.51 -13.38 17.04
CA GLN A 412 23.09 -12.73 15.86
C GLN A 412 22.16 -11.67 15.24
N GLU A 413 20.85 -11.88 15.32
CA GLU A 413 19.82 -10.97 14.84
C GLU A 413 19.10 -10.39 16.06
N ASP A 414 19.70 -9.37 16.66
CA ASP A 414 19.30 -8.78 17.95
C ASP A 414 18.50 -7.47 17.83
N HIS A 415 18.34 -6.97 16.61
CA HIS A 415 17.45 -5.86 16.28
C HIS A 415 16.68 -6.12 14.98
N LEU A 416 15.36 -5.91 15.01
CA LEU A 416 14.44 -6.17 13.90
C LEU A 416 13.49 -4.98 13.71
N SER A 417 13.19 -4.64 12.45
CA SER A 417 12.30 -3.52 12.13
C SER A 417 10.81 -3.84 12.20
N LEU A 418 10.44 -5.12 12.07
CA LEU A 418 9.06 -5.57 11.95
C LEU A 418 8.29 -4.93 10.77
N GLY A 419 9.01 -4.44 9.75
CA GLY A 419 8.44 -3.64 8.66
C GLY A 419 7.35 -4.34 7.84
N THR A 420 7.44 -5.66 7.65
CA THR A 420 6.35 -6.43 7.00
C THR A 420 5.06 -6.38 7.84
N GLY A 421 5.17 -6.51 9.17
CA GLY A 421 4.03 -6.37 10.07
C GLY A 421 3.42 -4.97 10.04
N SER A 422 4.26 -3.93 10.02
CA SER A 422 3.83 -2.53 9.88
C SER A 422 3.08 -2.28 8.56
N ALA A 423 3.57 -2.81 7.44
CA ALA A 423 2.90 -2.68 6.16
C ALA A 423 1.54 -3.42 6.13
N LEU A 424 1.49 -4.67 6.64
CA LEU A 424 0.26 -5.47 6.63
C LEU A 424 -0.84 -4.90 7.53
N LYS A 425 -0.50 -4.37 8.71
CA LYS A 425 -1.51 -3.71 9.56
C LYS A 425 -2.02 -2.42 8.93
N LEU A 426 -1.18 -1.67 8.22
CA LEU A 426 -1.59 -0.51 7.44
C LEU A 426 -2.58 -0.90 6.32
N HIS A 427 -2.33 -1.98 5.58
CA HIS A 427 -3.28 -2.51 4.58
C HIS A 427 -4.66 -2.81 5.18
N ARG A 428 -4.69 -3.51 6.33
CA ARG A 428 -5.95 -3.80 7.04
C ARG A 428 -6.69 -2.52 7.47
N LEU A 429 -5.95 -1.55 8.00
CA LEU A 429 -6.49 -0.25 8.41
C LEU A 429 -7.08 0.53 7.24
N LEU A 430 -6.40 0.55 6.09
CA LEU A 430 -6.90 1.19 4.87
C LEU A 430 -8.15 0.48 4.34
N GLY A 431 -8.22 -0.85 4.45
CA GLY A 431 -9.43 -1.63 4.17
C GLY A 431 -10.63 -1.17 5.00
N ASN A 432 -10.45 -1.03 6.31
CA ASN A 432 -11.47 -0.47 7.20
C ASN A 432 -11.83 0.98 6.83
N LEU A 433 -10.85 1.79 6.43
CA LEU A 433 -11.05 3.19 6.07
C LEU A 433 -11.88 3.37 4.79
N TYR A 434 -11.73 2.49 3.79
CA TYR A 434 -12.65 2.46 2.65
C TYR A 434 -14.10 2.33 3.08
N HIS A 435 -14.39 1.46 4.06
CA HIS A 435 -15.76 1.30 4.58
C HIS A 435 -16.24 2.54 5.33
N ILE A 436 -15.41 3.14 6.18
CA ILE A 436 -15.76 4.37 6.93
C ILE A 436 -16.10 5.51 5.95
N ILE A 437 -15.22 5.80 4.99
CA ILE A 437 -15.46 6.86 4.00
C ILE A 437 -16.63 6.50 3.06
N GLY A 438 -16.81 5.22 2.72
CA GLY A 438 -17.95 4.75 1.93
C GLY A 438 -19.28 4.96 2.64
N ILE A 439 -19.33 4.77 3.95
CA ILE A 439 -20.49 5.08 4.79
C ILE A 439 -20.73 6.60 4.81
N GLU A 440 -19.70 7.41 5.01
CA GLU A 440 -19.84 8.87 4.94
C GLU A 440 -20.38 9.32 3.59
N TYR A 441 -19.87 8.78 2.48
CA TYR A 441 -20.31 9.11 1.13
C TYR A 441 -21.81 8.84 0.94
N LEU A 442 -22.27 7.67 1.39
CA LEU A 442 -23.67 7.25 1.32
C LEU A 442 -24.58 8.18 2.13
N LEU A 443 -24.18 8.49 3.37
CA LEU A 443 -24.95 9.36 4.27
C LEU A 443 -24.98 10.81 3.76
N ALA A 444 -23.84 11.34 3.32
CA ALA A 444 -23.75 12.68 2.77
C ALA A 444 -24.59 12.81 1.49
N ALA A 445 -24.56 11.80 0.61
CA ALA A 445 -25.38 11.78 -0.60
C ALA A 445 -26.89 11.76 -0.30
N GLN A 446 -27.32 11.05 0.74
CA GLN A 446 -28.71 11.11 1.17
C GLN A 446 -29.07 12.45 1.80
N ALA A 447 -28.18 13.01 2.62
CA ALA A 447 -28.39 14.30 3.24
C ALA A 447 -28.53 15.43 2.20
N LEU A 448 -27.69 15.42 1.16
CA LEU A 448 -27.80 16.33 0.02
C LEU A 448 -29.10 16.15 -0.78
N HIS A 449 -29.60 14.91 -0.89
CA HIS A 449 -30.86 14.63 -1.58
C HIS A 449 -32.05 15.38 -0.95
N PHE A 450 -32.08 15.55 0.38
CA PHE A 450 -33.15 16.31 1.06
C PHE A 450 -33.14 17.81 0.76
N HIS A 451 -32.02 18.38 0.33
CA HIS A 451 -31.92 19.80 -0.02
C HIS A 451 -32.30 20.10 -1.49
N GLY A 452 -32.25 19.08 -2.36
CA GLY A 452 -32.47 19.20 -3.80
C GLY A 452 -31.21 19.55 -4.58
N GLU A 453 -31.00 18.85 -5.69
CA GLU A 453 -29.75 18.93 -6.47
C GLU A 453 -29.45 20.32 -7.05
N ASN A 454 -30.48 21.13 -7.32
CA ASN A 454 -30.32 22.47 -7.89
C ASN A 454 -29.60 23.44 -6.95
N LYS A 455 -29.59 23.18 -5.63
CA LYS A 455 -28.96 24.04 -4.63
C LYS A 455 -27.49 23.70 -4.35
N LEU A 456 -27.00 22.57 -4.85
CA LEU A 456 -25.68 22.03 -4.50
C LEU A 456 -24.56 22.69 -5.31
N ALA A 457 -23.35 22.77 -4.77
CA ALA A 457 -22.15 23.11 -5.53
C ALA A 457 -21.96 22.15 -6.71
N PRO A 458 -21.39 22.62 -7.85
CA PRO A 458 -21.11 21.72 -8.98
C PRO A 458 -20.24 20.52 -8.60
N GLY A 459 -19.23 20.69 -7.74
CA GLY A 459 -18.30 19.63 -7.34
C GLY A 459 -18.95 18.51 -6.51
N THR A 460 -19.73 18.87 -5.50
CA THR A 460 -20.49 17.91 -4.68
C THR A 460 -21.64 17.28 -5.45
N ARG A 461 -22.30 18.04 -6.35
CA ARG A 461 -23.37 17.54 -7.24
C ARG A 461 -22.84 16.47 -8.21
N GLN A 462 -21.67 16.68 -8.79
CA GLN A 462 -21.02 15.67 -9.64
C GLN A 462 -20.75 14.38 -8.85
N SER A 463 -20.25 14.51 -7.63
CA SER A 463 -19.97 13.37 -6.75
C SER A 463 -21.25 12.67 -6.31
N LEU A 464 -22.33 13.40 -6.05
CA LEU A 464 -23.66 12.82 -5.80
C LEU A 464 -24.13 12.01 -7.02
N ALA A 465 -24.07 12.60 -8.22
CA ALA A 465 -24.50 11.95 -9.45
C ALA A 465 -23.75 10.63 -9.69
N LEU A 466 -22.43 10.62 -9.50
CA LEU A 466 -21.60 9.42 -9.62
C LEU A 466 -22.08 8.30 -8.68
N LEU A 467 -22.42 8.60 -7.42
CA LEU A 467 -22.96 7.58 -6.51
C LEU A 467 -24.34 7.09 -6.97
N ARG A 468 -25.18 7.99 -7.48
CA ARG A 468 -26.55 7.69 -7.92
C ARG A 468 -26.60 6.79 -9.15
N GLU A 469 -25.51 6.61 -9.89
CA GLU A 469 -25.39 5.59 -10.93
C GLU A 469 -25.57 4.16 -10.37
N THR A 470 -25.28 3.94 -9.08
CA THR A 470 -25.34 2.60 -8.47
C THR A 470 -26.19 2.51 -7.19
N VAL A 471 -26.42 3.62 -6.49
CA VAL A 471 -27.13 3.69 -5.20
C VAL A 471 -28.32 4.64 -5.29
N ALA A 472 -29.54 4.11 -5.23
CA ALA A 472 -30.76 4.91 -5.23
C ALA A 472 -30.93 5.74 -3.93
N PRO A 473 -31.72 6.83 -3.93
CA PRO A 473 -32.12 7.52 -2.70
C PRO A 473 -32.76 6.60 -1.65
N TRP A 474 -32.67 6.98 -0.38
CA TRP A 474 -33.18 6.21 0.76
C TRP A 474 -34.55 6.73 1.21
N GLU A 475 -35.62 6.05 0.80
CA GLU A 475 -36.99 6.40 1.22
C GLU A 475 -37.47 5.56 2.40
N ASP A 476 -37.29 4.24 2.29
CA ASP A 476 -37.69 3.21 3.24
C ASP A 476 -36.49 2.28 3.51
N ASP A 477 -36.54 1.58 4.65
CA ASP A 477 -35.47 0.66 5.04
C ASP A 477 -35.30 -0.46 4.02
N ARG A 478 -34.08 -0.62 3.56
CA ARG A 478 -33.62 -1.77 2.79
C ARG A 478 -32.31 -2.29 3.36
N TRP A 479 -31.85 -3.42 2.84
CA TRP A 479 -30.60 -3.99 3.30
C TRP A 479 -29.42 -3.05 2.98
N LEU A 480 -28.83 -2.47 4.03
CA LEU A 480 -27.85 -1.39 3.90
C LEU A 480 -26.44 -1.89 3.53
N ALA A 481 -26.06 -3.10 3.92
CA ALA A 481 -24.69 -3.60 3.70
C ALA A 481 -24.29 -3.67 2.21
N PRO A 482 -25.14 -4.14 1.28
CA PRO A 482 -24.85 -4.07 -0.16
C PRO A 482 -24.66 -2.65 -0.67
N GLU A 483 -25.40 -1.67 -0.12
CA GLU A 483 -25.33 -0.28 -0.53
C GLU A 483 -24.03 0.40 -0.07
N ILE A 484 -23.57 0.06 1.14
CA ILE A 484 -22.21 0.41 1.61
C ILE A 484 -21.15 -0.21 0.68
N GLY A 485 -21.31 -1.48 0.30
CA GLY A 485 -20.41 -2.16 -0.63
C GLY A 485 -20.32 -1.47 -2.00
N LYS A 486 -21.45 -0.99 -2.52
CA LYS A 486 -21.47 -0.18 -3.77
C LYS A 486 -20.73 1.13 -3.61
N ALA A 487 -20.95 1.87 -2.52
CA ALA A 487 -20.21 3.11 -2.25
C ALA A 487 -18.70 2.86 -2.18
N VAL A 488 -18.26 1.81 -1.46
CA VAL A 488 -16.85 1.39 -1.41
C VAL A 488 -16.30 1.06 -2.79
N ASN A 489 -17.07 0.38 -3.63
CA ASN A 489 -16.66 0.07 -5.00
C ASN A 489 -16.47 1.34 -5.84
N VAL A 490 -17.32 2.36 -5.67
CA VAL A 490 -17.11 3.66 -6.32
C VAL A 490 -15.77 4.26 -5.89
N LEU A 491 -15.49 4.28 -4.58
CA LEU A 491 -14.23 4.82 -4.05
C LEU A 491 -13.00 4.14 -4.67
N LYS A 492 -13.01 2.80 -4.75
CA LYS A 492 -11.88 2.00 -5.24
C LYS A 492 -11.62 2.18 -6.75
N HIS A 493 -12.67 2.36 -7.55
CA HIS A 493 -12.55 2.33 -9.03
C HIS A 493 -12.61 3.71 -9.68
N HIS A 494 -12.97 4.76 -8.95
CA HIS A 494 -12.99 6.13 -9.47
C HIS A 494 -11.99 6.99 -8.72
N GLN A 495 -11.26 7.82 -9.45
CA GLN A 495 -10.52 8.93 -8.84
C GLN A 495 -11.41 10.17 -8.79
N PRO A 496 -11.46 10.88 -7.66
CA PRO A 496 -12.23 12.12 -7.57
C PRO A 496 -11.68 13.18 -8.51
N GLY A 497 -12.56 13.88 -9.23
CA GLY A 497 -12.22 15.10 -9.93
C GLY A 497 -12.24 16.28 -8.97
N PHE A 498 -11.15 17.06 -8.95
CA PHE A 498 -11.10 18.33 -8.20
C PHE A 498 -11.12 19.49 -9.16
#